data_AF-A0A3S3VB78-F1
#
_entry.id   AF-A0A3S3VB78-F1
#
_cell.length_a   1.000
_cell.length_b   1.000
_cell.length_c   1.000
_cell.angle_alpha   90.00
_cell.angle_beta   90.00
_cell.angle_gamma   90.00
#
_symmetry.space_group_name_H-M   'P 1'
#
loop_
_entity.id
_entity.type
_entity.pdbx_description
1 polymer ?
#
loop_
_entity_poly.entity_id
_entity_poly.type
_entity_poly.pdbx_seq_one_letter_code
_entity_poly.pdbx_strand_id
1 'polypeptide(L)'
;MRSLLILMAVAVATSLSLTGCGHDRAALGDALKVKNDAAAAEEARHEADRLIAQARRMPELPPECRTEHRSGAKDSDGYKLIAKKTDNALYAANRQIRGCAVWYDETRQAREPKEKS
;
A
#
# COMPACT_ATOMS: atom_id res chain seq x y z
N MET A 1 -9.86 76.80 12.45
CA MET A 1 -9.79 75.84 13.57
C MET A 1 -10.61 74.56 13.32
N ARG A 2 -11.88 74.63 12.89
CA ARG A 2 -12.70 73.44 12.56
C ARG A 2 -12.08 72.51 11.49
N SER A 3 -11.51 73.06 10.42
CA SER A 3 -10.91 72.23 9.34
C SER A 3 -9.64 71.49 9.78
N LEU A 4 -8.87 72.02 10.74
CA LEU A 4 -7.69 71.36 11.32
C LEU A 4 -8.06 70.19 12.23
N LEU A 5 -9.18 70.31 12.97
CA LEU A 5 -9.72 69.23 13.80
C LEU A 5 -10.25 68.05 12.97
N ILE A 6 -10.86 68.31 11.82
CA ILE A 6 -11.36 67.27 10.91
C ILE A 6 -10.20 66.51 10.26
N LEU A 7 -9.15 67.22 9.82
CA LEU A 7 -7.95 66.59 9.24
C LEU A 7 -7.20 65.71 10.26
N MET A 8 -7.10 66.15 11.51
CA MET A 8 -6.51 65.30 12.57
C MET A 8 -7.37 64.09 12.92
N ALA A 9 -8.71 64.22 12.97
CA ALA A 9 -9.59 63.09 13.25
C ALA A 9 -9.53 62.01 12.16
N VAL A 10 -9.43 62.40 10.88
CA VAL A 10 -9.31 61.47 9.75
C VAL A 10 -7.93 60.78 9.74
N ALA A 11 -6.86 61.49 10.09
CA ALA A 11 -5.52 60.91 10.20
C ALA A 11 -5.41 59.88 11.35
N VAL A 12 -6.04 60.15 12.50
CA VAL A 12 -6.06 59.22 13.64
C VAL A 12 -6.88 57.96 13.29
N ALA A 13 -8.05 58.12 12.66
CA ALA A 13 -8.91 57.00 12.26
C ALA A 13 -8.26 56.08 11.21
N THR A 14 -7.48 56.63 10.28
CA THR A 14 -6.75 55.83 9.27
C THR A 14 -5.55 55.09 9.86
N SER A 15 -4.92 55.64 10.91
CA SER A 15 -3.81 54.99 11.63
C SER A 15 -4.26 53.77 12.44
N LEU A 16 -5.44 53.84 13.07
CA LEU A 16 -6.02 52.76 13.88
C LEU A 16 -6.45 51.54 13.04
N SER A 17 -6.78 51.76 11.76
CA SER A 17 -7.18 50.70 10.83
C SER A 17 -6.01 49.85 10.32
N LEU A 18 -4.77 50.33 10.44
CA LEU A 18 -3.56 49.62 9.99
C LEU A 18 -2.94 48.73 11.08
N THR A 19 -3.32 48.92 12.35
CA THR A 19 -2.94 48.04 13.47
C THR A 19 -3.80 46.77 13.58
N GLY A 20 -4.85 46.64 12.76
CA GLY A 20 -5.72 45.45 12.70
C GLY A 20 -5.14 44.27 11.90
N CYS A 21 -4.01 44.44 11.21
CA CYS A 21 -3.25 43.35 10.59
C CYS A 21 -2.09 42.87 11.47
N GLY A 22 -2.19 43.03 12.80
CA GLY A 22 -1.33 42.31 13.73
C GLY A 22 -1.71 40.83 13.68
N HIS A 23 -1.06 40.06 12.80
CA HIS A 23 -1.13 38.59 12.88
C HIS A 23 -0.78 38.19 14.31
N ASP A 24 -1.69 37.46 14.96
CA ASP A 24 -1.39 36.84 16.24
C ASP A 24 -0.23 35.88 16.03
N ARG A 25 0.97 36.30 16.49
CA ARG A 25 2.20 35.53 16.33
C ARG A 25 2.09 34.18 17.04
N ALA A 26 1.28 34.07 18.09
CA ALA A 26 1.01 32.81 18.75
C ALA A 26 0.19 31.89 17.82
N ALA A 27 -0.88 32.39 17.22
CA ALA A 27 -1.69 31.65 16.27
C ALA A 27 -0.89 31.20 15.01
N LEU A 28 0.03 32.05 14.53
CA LEU A 28 0.95 31.68 13.43
C LEU A 28 1.94 30.59 13.87
N GLY A 29 2.48 30.68 15.08
CA GLY A 29 3.36 29.67 15.66
C GLY A 29 2.67 28.31 15.81
N ASP A 30 1.43 28.31 16.30
CA ASP A 30 0.61 27.11 16.42
C ASP A 30 0.29 26.49 15.05
N ALA A 31 -0.06 27.31 14.05
CA ALA A 31 -0.31 26.84 12.70
C ALA A 31 0.94 26.21 12.05
N LEU A 32 2.12 26.81 12.26
CA LEU A 32 3.40 26.25 11.79
C LEU A 32 3.73 24.93 12.49
N LYS A 33 3.48 24.84 13.80
CA LYS A 33 3.64 23.59 14.55
C LYS A 33 2.75 22.49 14.01
N VAL A 34 1.46 22.76 13.83
CA VAL A 34 0.51 21.79 13.24
C VAL A 34 0.95 21.35 11.85
N LYS A 35 1.43 22.28 11.01
CA LYS A 35 1.96 21.96 9.68
C LYS A 35 3.18 21.03 9.76
N ASN A 36 4.12 21.31 10.66
CA ASN A 36 5.31 20.50 10.83
C ASN A 36 4.97 19.10 11.37
N ASP A 37 4.06 19.02 12.35
CA ASP A 37 3.57 17.75 12.89
C ASP A 37 2.87 16.92 11.80
N ALA A 38 2.07 17.56 10.94
CA ALA A 38 1.43 16.91 9.80
C ALA A 38 2.44 16.41 8.76
N ALA A 39 3.48 17.19 8.45
CA ALA A 39 4.55 16.78 7.54
C ALA A 39 5.33 15.58 8.10
N ALA A 40 5.66 15.61 9.39
CA ALA A 40 6.33 14.49 10.06
C ALA A 40 5.45 13.23 10.09
N ALA A 41 4.14 13.38 10.31
CA ALA A 41 3.19 12.27 10.28
C ALA A 41 3.06 11.67 8.87
N GLU A 42 3.08 12.50 7.83
CA GLU A 42 3.03 12.02 6.44
C GLU A 42 4.31 11.25 6.07
N GLU A 43 5.48 11.76 6.45
CA GLU A 43 6.75 11.05 6.24
C GLU A 43 6.76 9.70 6.96
N ALA A 44 6.31 9.65 8.22
CA ALA A 44 6.20 8.42 8.99
C ALA A 44 5.23 7.41 8.34
N ARG A 45 4.10 7.88 7.79
CA ARG A 45 3.17 7.03 7.03
C ARG A 45 3.81 6.49 5.76
N HIS A 46 4.53 7.33 5.02
CA HIS A 46 5.17 6.94 3.78
C HIS A 46 6.24 5.86 4.01
N GLU A 47 7.01 5.99 5.10
CA GLU A 47 7.97 4.97 5.53
C GLU A 47 7.28 3.68 5.99
N ALA A 48 6.20 3.80 6.78
CA ALA A 48 5.41 2.64 7.18
C ALA A 48 4.83 1.89 5.97
N ASP A 49 4.29 2.60 4.98
CA ASP A 49 3.78 2.02 3.74
C ASP A 49 4.89 1.33 2.95
N ARG A 50 6.10 1.91 2.90
CA ARG A 50 7.28 1.28 2.28
C ARG A 50 7.63 -0.05 2.96
N LEU A 51 7.67 -0.07 4.28
CA LEU A 51 7.97 -1.28 5.06
C LEU A 51 6.88 -2.35 4.90
N ILE A 52 5.60 -1.95 4.91
CA ILE A 52 4.47 -2.84 4.66
C ILE A 52 4.56 -3.42 3.24
N ALA A 53 4.86 -2.61 2.23
CA ALA A 53 5.01 -3.04 0.85
C ALA A 53 6.14 -4.08 0.70
N GLN A 54 7.27 -3.85 1.37
CA GLN A 54 8.38 -4.81 1.41
C GLN A 54 7.98 -6.11 2.11
N ALA A 55 7.32 -6.04 3.26
CA ALA A 55 6.85 -7.21 4.01
C ALA A 55 5.78 -8.02 3.27
N ARG A 56 5.07 -7.42 2.31
CA ARG A 56 4.06 -8.10 1.49
C ARG A 56 4.63 -8.90 0.32
N ARG A 57 5.88 -8.63 -0.09
CA ARG A 57 6.55 -9.36 -1.16
C ARG A 57 6.59 -10.85 -0.83
N MET A 58 6.11 -11.68 -1.74
CA MET A 58 6.20 -13.13 -1.62
C MET A 58 7.40 -13.64 -2.44
N PRO A 59 8.04 -14.74 -2.00
CA PRO A 59 9.08 -15.37 -2.80
C PRO A 59 8.54 -15.86 -4.14
N GLU A 60 9.40 -16.37 -5.00
CA GLU A 60 8.95 -17.06 -6.21
C GLU A 60 8.54 -18.49 -5.86
N LEU A 61 7.47 -19.00 -6.47
CA LEU A 61 7.14 -20.42 -6.34
C LEU A 61 8.12 -21.21 -7.22
N PRO A 62 8.93 -22.11 -6.63
CA PRO A 62 9.91 -22.85 -7.41
C PRO A 62 9.24 -23.70 -8.51
N PRO A 63 9.84 -23.82 -9.71
CA PRO A 63 9.25 -24.57 -10.82
C PRO A 63 8.97 -26.05 -10.48
N GLU A 64 9.82 -26.67 -9.67
CA GLU A 64 9.65 -28.04 -9.20
C GLU A 64 8.35 -28.22 -8.39
N CYS A 65 7.91 -27.19 -7.66
CA CYS A 65 6.65 -27.22 -6.91
C CYS A 65 5.41 -27.21 -7.81
N ARG A 66 5.58 -26.89 -9.11
CA ARG A 66 4.52 -26.95 -10.12
C ARG A 66 4.51 -28.28 -10.88
N THR A 67 5.50 -29.15 -10.63
CA THR A 67 5.69 -30.35 -11.44
C THR A 67 4.68 -31.42 -11.10
N GLU A 68 3.91 -31.82 -12.10
CA GLU A 68 3.01 -32.97 -12.00
C GLU A 68 3.75 -34.29 -12.15
N HIS A 69 3.33 -35.29 -11.40
CA HIS A 69 3.93 -36.62 -11.46
C HIS A 69 3.21 -37.54 -12.45
N ARG A 70 3.88 -38.64 -12.85
CA ARG A 70 3.35 -39.68 -13.73
C ARG A 70 3.50 -41.07 -13.11
N SER A 71 2.55 -41.96 -13.36
CA SER A 71 2.30 -43.22 -12.61
C SER A 71 3.31 -44.33 -12.93
N GLY A 72 4.05 -44.20 -14.03
CA GLY A 72 5.10 -45.15 -14.40
C GLY A 72 4.60 -46.56 -14.71
N ALA A 73 3.34 -46.71 -15.15
CA ALA A 73 2.83 -47.98 -15.67
C ALA A 73 3.74 -48.55 -16.77
N LYS A 74 3.88 -49.87 -16.84
CA LYS A 74 4.79 -50.58 -17.77
C LYS A 74 4.03 -51.59 -18.62
N ASP A 75 4.54 -51.92 -19.80
CA ASP A 75 3.87 -52.82 -20.75
C ASP A 75 3.71 -54.27 -20.25
N SER A 76 4.56 -54.68 -19.30
CA SER A 76 4.44 -55.97 -18.62
C SER A 76 3.35 -55.99 -17.54
N ASP A 77 2.78 -54.85 -17.16
CA ASP A 77 1.73 -54.79 -16.15
C ASP A 77 0.41 -55.33 -16.72
N GLY A 78 -0.26 -56.23 -15.99
CA GLY A 78 -1.60 -56.67 -16.35
C GLY A 78 -2.61 -55.52 -16.34
N TYR A 79 -3.63 -55.61 -17.19
CA TYR A 79 -4.54 -54.49 -17.52
C TYR A 79 -5.19 -53.79 -16.32
N LYS A 80 -5.65 -54.54 -15.31
CA LYS A 80 -6.23 -53.96 -14.07
C LYS A 80 -5.21 -53.19 -13.22
N LEU A 81 -3.95 -53.58 -13.30
CA LEU A 81 -2.87 -53.04 -12.50
C LEU A 81 -2.38 -51.70 -13.07
N ILE A 82 -2.32 -51.59 -14.39
CA ILE A 82 -2.10 -50.33 -15.11
C ILE A 82 -3.19 -49.32 -14.77
N ALA A 83 -4.46 -49.73 -14.87
CA ALA A 83 -5.60 -48.85 -14.62
C ALA A 83 -5.54 -48.24 -13.20
N LYS A 84 -5.26 -49.08 -12.20
CA LYS A 84 -5.20 -48.65 -10.80
C LYS A 84 -4.00 -47.78 -10.46
N LYS A 85 -2.82 -48.06 -11.04
CA LYS A 85 -1.61 -47.25 -10.87
C LYS A 85 -1.78 -45.85 -11.46
N THR A 86 -2.51 -45.78 -12.55
CA THR A 86 -2.70 -44.55 -13.32
C THR A 86 -3.76 -43.65 -12.68
N ASP A 87 -4.85 -44.21 -12.15
CA ASP A 87 -5.92 -43.41 -11.54
C ASP A 87 -5.57 -42.87 -10.14
N ASN A 88 -5.01 -43.72 -9.26
CA ASN A 88 -4.87 -43.35 -7.85
C ASN A 88 -3.66 -42.45 -7.55
N ALA A 89 -2.55 -42.61 -8.27
CA ALA A 89 -1.32 -41.92 -7.91
C ALA A 89 -1.28 -40.47 -8.42
N LEU A 90 -1.95 -40.19 -9.54
CA LEU A 90 -1.75 -38.90 -10.23
C LEU A 90 -2.90 -37.94 -10.06
N TYR A 91 -4.12 -38.44 -9.99
CA TYR A 91 -5.24 -37.56 -10.23
C TYR A 91 -5.46 -36.56 -9.09
N ALA A 92 -5.56 -37.06 -7.85
CA ALA A 92 -5.74 -36.20 -6.68
C ALA A 92 -4.48 -35.38 -6.37
N ALA A 93 -3.29 -35.98 -6.50
CA ALA A 93 -2.02 -35.33 -6.23
C ALA A 93 -1.72 -34.20 -7.22
N ASN A 94 -1.84 -34.45 -8.53
CA ASN A 94 -1.64 -33.41 -9.53
C ASN A 94 -2.74 -32.34 -9.46
N ARG A 95 -3.97 -32.72 -9.10
CA ARG A 95 -5.04 -31.75 -8.82
C ARG A 95 -4.68 -30.84 -7.65
N GLN A 96 -4.12 -31.39 -6.58
CA GLN A 96 -3.65 -30.60 -5.44
C GLN A 96 -2.47 -29.70 -5.82
N ILE A 97 -1.48 -30.22 -6.55
CA ILE A 97 -0.33 -29.44 -7.05
C ILE A 97 -0.83 -28.24 -7.86
N ARG A 98 -1.74 -28.46 -8.80
CA ARG A 98 -2.36 -27.37 -9.56
C ARG A 98 -3.12 -26.40 -8.67
N GLY A 99 -3.96 -26.92 -7.76
CA GLY A 99 -4.75 -26.09 -6.84
C GLY A 99 -3.89 -25.19 -5.96
N CYS A 100 -2.80 -25.73 -5.39
CA CYS A 100 -1.86 -24.97 -4.59
C CYS A 100 -1.08 -23.94 -5.41
N ALA A 101 -0.65 -24.30 -6.63
CA ALA A 101 0.01 -23.37 -7.52
C ALA A 101 -0.90 -22.20 -7.90
N VAL A 102 -2.17 -22.46 -8.23
CA VAL A 102 -3.16 -21.43 -8.53
C VAL A 102 -3.41 -20.53 -7.33
N TRP A 103 -3.67 -21.12 -6.15
CA TRP A 103 -3.86 -20.35 -4.93
C TRP A 103 -2.65 -19.48 -4.59
N TYR A 104 -1.43 -19.98 -4.83
CA TYR A 104 -0.20 -19.22 -4.65
C TYR A 104 -0.15 -18.02 -5.60
N ASP A 105 -0.45 -18.23 -6.88
CA ASP A 105 -0.41 -17.19 -7.90
C ASP A 105 -1.42 -16.09 -7.60
N GLU A 106 -2.65 -16.46 -7.24
CA GLU A 106 -3.69 -15.51 -6.81
C GLU A 106 -3.27 -14.73 -5.56
N THR A 107 -2.71 -15.43 -4.57
CA THR A 107 -2.26 -14.82 -3.31
C THR A 107 -1.08 -13.87 -3.55
N ARG A 108 -0.09 -14.28 -4.36
CA ARG A 108 1.04 -13.43 -4.77
C ARG A 108 0.51 -12.22 -5.51
N GLN A 109 -0.37 -12.39 -6.49
CA GLN A 109 -0.97 -11.28 -7.21
C GLN A 109 -1.72 -10.31 -6.27
N ALA A 110 -2.46 -10.78 -5.28
CA ALA A 110 -3.18 -9.91 -4.34
C ALA A 110 -2.26 -9.18 -3.35
N ARG A 111 -1.14 -9.80 -2.95
CA ARG A 111 -0.25 -9.27 -1.93
C ARG A 111 0.81 -8.34 -2.49
N GLU A 112 1.34 -8.64 -3.66
CA GLU A 112 2.41 -7.89 -4.31
C GLU A 112 2.02 -6.41 -4.50
N PRO A 113 2.90 -5.46 -4.11
CA PRO A 113 2.73 -4.05 -4.40
C PRO A 113 2.43 -3.83 -5.89
N LYS A 114 1.34 -3.13 -6.17
CA LYS A 114 0.95 -2.76 -7.54
C LYS A 114 1.77 -1.54 -7.94
N GLU A 115 2.40 -1.61 -9.11
CA GLU A 115 2.94 -0.41 -9.73
C GLU A 115 1.76 0.53 -10.02
N LYS A 116 1.87 1.79 -9.57
CA LYS A 116 0.94 2.83 -9.99
C LYS A 116 1.30 3.13 -11.46
N SER A 117 0.44 2.72 -12.39
CA SER A 117 0.53 3.13 -13.80
C SER A 117 0.28 4.61 -13.96
#